data_AF-A0A3B6KPY2-F1
#
_entry.id   AF-A0A3B6KPY2-F1
#
_cell.length_a   1.000
_cell.length_b   1.000
_cell.length_c   1.000
_cell.angle_alpha   90.00
_cell.angle_beta   90.00
_cell.angle_gamma   90.00
#
_symmetry.space_group_name_H-M   'P 1'
#
loop_
_entity.id
_entity.type
_entity.pdbx_description
1 polymer ?
#
loop_
_entity_poly.entity_id
_entity_poly.type
_entity_poly.pdbx_seq_one_letter_code
_entity_poly.pdbx_strand_id
1 'polypeptide(L)'
;MAAARVVACLLAAVMCLSCGAAAAARSPEARMHRHLKRLNKPAVKSIESPDGDIIDCVHISHQPAFDHPFLKNHTIQMRPSYHPEGLYDESKANVASSGDGERPMVQLWHRNGRCAPGTVPVRRTKKDDLMRASSMRRYGRKHKPTVANPMSVDLAMLNEGGHQHAISYVQGEKYYGAKATINVWEPKIEQPNEFSLSQLWILGGSFGEDLNSIEAGWQVSPDLYGDNNTRLFTYWTSDAYQATGCYNMLCSGFVQINNEVAMGASIFPISGYSGSQYDISILIWKDPKEGHWWMQFGKEYVLGYWPSFLFSYLADSASMIEWGGEVVNSQAEGVHTSTQMGSGHFPEEGFGKASYFKNIQVVDSTNNLKAPHGMGTFTEQSNCYDVQNGNNADWGSYFYYGGPGRSANCQ
;
A
#
# COMPACT_ATOMS: atom_id res chain seq x y z
N MET A 1 21.45 62.97 -21.62
CA MET A 1 22.29 61.74 -21.68
C MET A 1 22.41 61.01 -20.33
N ALA A 2 22.55 61.70 -19.19
CA ALA A 2 22.72 61.07 -17.88
C ALA A 2 21.48 60.28 -17.39
N ALA A 3 20.26 60.84 -17.52
CA ALA A 3 19.03 60.18 -17.06
C ALA A 3 18.75 58.84 -17.78
N ALA A 4 19.00 58.76 -19.09
CA ALA A 4 18.83 57.54 -19.87
C ALA A 4 19.80 56.41 -19.43
N ARG A 5 21.03 56.78 -19.02
CA ARG A 5 22.00 55.82 -18.48
C ARG A 5 21.58 55.29 -17.11
N VAL A 6 21.03 56.14 -16.25
CA VAL A 6 20.52 55.73 -14.93
C VAL A 6 19.33 54.78 -15.06
N VAL A 7 18.38 55.09 -15.96
CA VAL A 7 17.24 54.20 -16.24
C VAL A 7 17.69 52.87 -16.83
N ALA A 8 18.65 52.87 -17.76
CA ALA A 8 19.22 51.64 -18.32
C ALA A 8 19.93 50.78 -17.26
N CYS A 9 20.70 51.39 -16.35
CA CYS A 9 21.34 50.67 -15.24
C CYS A 9 20.33 50.10 -14.24
N LEU A 10 19.25 50.83 -13.93
CA LEU A 10 18.17 50.34 -13.06
C LEU A 10 17.42 49.18 -13.71
N LEU A 11 17.08 49.26 -15.00
CA LEU A 11 16.43 48.17 -15.75
C LEU A 11 17.33 46.94 -15.84
N ALA A 12 18.64 47.12 -16.09
CA ALA A 12 19.61 46.02 -16.08
C ALA A 12 19.74 45.38 -14.70
N ALA A 13 19.77 46.16 -13.62
CA ALA A 13 19.81 45.65 -12.25
C ALA A 13 18.54 44.86 -11.89
N VAL A 14 17.36 45.36 -12.25
CA VAL A 14 16.07 44.67 -12.05
C VAL A 14 16.03 43.37 -12.87
N MET A 15 16.48 43.39 -14.13
CA MET A 15 16.57 42.18 -14.94
C MET A 15 17.54 41.16 -14.33
N CYS A 16 18.73 41.56 -13.90
CA CYS A 16 19.69 40.68 -13.22
C CYS A 16 19.14 40.09 -11.91
N LEU A 17 18.46 40.89 -11.09
CA LEU A 17 17.80 40.44 -9.87
C LEU A 17 16.67 39.44 -10.17
N SER A 18 15.88 39.70 -11.21
CA SER A 18 14.81 38.80 -11.65
C SER A 18 15.35 37.49 -12.21
N CYS A 19 16.45 37.52 -12.96
CA CYS A 19 17.15 36.33 -13.45
C CYS A 19 17.79 35.53 -12.31
N GLY A 20 18.40 36.21 -11.34
CA GLY A 20 18.97 35.58 -10.13
C GLY A 20 17.91 34.90 -9.27
N ALA A 21 16.78 35.56 -9.04
CA ALA A 21 15.64 34.98 -8.32
C ALA A 21 15.02 33.80 -9.08
N ALA A 22 14.89 33.89 -10.41
CA ALA A 22 14.42 32.79 -11.25
C ALA A 22 15.38 31.59 -11.26
N ALA A 23 16.69 31.84 -11.26
CA ALA A 23 17.72 30.80 -11.17
C ALA A 23 17.72 30.12 -9.80
N ALA A 24 17.65 30.90 -8.70
CA ALA A 24 17.52 30.36 -7.34
C ALA A 24 16.23 29.53 -7.17
N ALA A 25 15.11 29.98 -7.75
CA ALA A 25 13.87 29.22 -7.75
C ALA A 25 13.97 27.91 -8.56
N ARG A 26 14.94 27.76 -9.47
CA ARG A 26 15.17 26.53 -10.25
C ARG A 26 16.24 25.62 -9.64
N SER A 27 16.85 26.00 -8.51
CA SER A 27 17.88 25.17 -7.87
C SER A 27 17.34 23.80 -7.44
N PRO A 28 18.20 22.75 -7.39
CA PRO A 28 17.81 21.44 -6.87
C PRO A 28 17.22 21.51 -5.45
N GLU A 29 17.79 22.35 -4.59
CA GLU A 29 17.34 22.55 -3.21
C GLU A 29 15.95 23.20 -3.15
N ALA A 30 15.69 24.24 -3.96
CA ALA A 30 14.38 24.86 -4.04
C ALA A 30 13.32 23.89 -4.60
N ARG A 31 13.71 23.04 -5.57
CA ARG A 31 12.84 21.98 -6.10
C ARG A 31 12.52 20.92 -5.04
N MET A 32 13.52 20.48 -4.28
CA MET A 32 13.38 19.54 -3.16
C MET A 32 12.43 20.12 -2.10
N HIS A 33 12.68 21.35 -1.66
CA HIS A 33 11.85 22.04 -0.67
C HIS A 33 10.38 22.14 -1.13
N ARG A 34 10.13 22.48 -2.40
CA ARG A 34 8.76 22.50 -2.96
C ARG A 34 8.10 21.12 -2.97
N HIS A 35 8.84 20.05 -3.29
CA HIS A 35 8.28 18.69 -3.26
C HIS A 35 7.92 18.27 -1.83
N LEU A 36 8.81 18.50 -0.86
CA LEU A 36 8.54 18.21 0.55
C LEU A 36 7.34 19.01 1.07
N LYS A 37 7.22 20.29 0.73
CA LYS A 37 6.07 21.12 1.11
C LYS A 37 4.75 20.64 0.50
N ARG A 38 4.78 20.01 -0.68
CA ARG A 38 3.60 19.42 -1.31
C ARG A 38 3.17 18.14 -0.59
N LEU A 39 4.13 17.26 -0.29
CA LEU A 39 3.89 15.96 0.33
C LEU A 39 3.51 16.08 1.81
N ASN A 40 4.18 16.95 2.55
CA ASN A 40 3.97 17.13 3.98
C ASN A 40 2.99 18.26 4.23
N LYS A 41 1.81 17.92 4.75
CA LYS A 41 0.79 18.88 5.14
C LYS A 41 1.11 19.51 6.49
N PRO A 42 0.62 20.73 6.80
CA PRO A 42 0.80 21.34 8.11
C PRO A 42 0.27 20.44 9.21
N ALA A 43 1.16 20.03 10.13
CA ALA A 43 0.81 19.19 11.26
C ALA A 43 0.24 20.04 12.41
N VAL A 44 -0.83 19.55 13.04
CA VAL A 44 -1.34 20.07 14.32
C VAL A 44 -0.41 19.63 15.46
N LYS A 45 0.11 18.40 15.35
CA LYS A 45 1.05 17.78 16.28
C LYS A 45 1.91 16.78 15.49
N SER A 46 3.18 16.65 15.85
CA SER A 46 4.05 15.58 15.36
C SER A 46 4.38 14.61 16.49
N ILE A 47 4.48 13.33 16.16
CA ILE A 47 4.85 12.26 17.09
C ILE A 47 6.06 11.57 16.49
N GLU A 48 7.17 11.56 17.22
CA GLU A 48 8.36 10.81 16.85
C GLU A 48 8.17 9.35 17.27
N SER A 49 8.35 8.44 16.34
CA SER A 49 8.24 7.00 16.57
C SER A 49 9.61 6.42 16.95
N PRO A 50 9.68 5.33 17.74
CA PRO A 50 10.95 4.70 18.13
C PRO A 50 11.83 4.22 16.97
N ASP A 51 11.25 3.92 15.80
CA ASP A 51 11.96 3.57 14.56
C ASP A 51 12.48 4.80 13.78
N GLY A 52 12.32 6.01 14.34
CA GLY A 52 12.77 7.26 13.75
C GLY A 52 11.76 7.89 12.78
N ASP A 53 10.60 7.28 12.55
CA ASP A 53 9.52 7.92 11.79
C ASP A 53 8.98 9.15 12.53
N ILE A 54 8.41 10.09 11.76
CA ILE A 54 7.63 11.20 12.30
C ILE A 54 6.21 11.07 11.75
N ILE A 55 5.24 10.92 12.65
CA ILE A 55 3.82 10.89 12.31
C ILE A 55 3.23 12.26 12.57
N ASP A 56 2.79 12.92 11.50
CA ASP A 56 2.12 14.21 11.54
C ASP A 56 0.61 14.01 11.67
N CYS A 57 0.04 14.49 12.77
CA CYS A 57 -1.41 14.59 12.93
C CYS A 57 -1.90 15.79 12.12
N VAL A 58 -2.43 15.53 10.94
CA VAL A 58 -2.91 16.56 10.00
C VAL A 58 -4.42 16.74 10.21
N HIS A 59 -4.91 17.98 10.23
CA HIS A 59 -6.35 18.22 10.32
C HIS A 59 -7.07 17.50 9.17
N ILE A 60 -8.19 16.83 9.47
CA ILE A 60 -8.84 15.91 8.53
C ILE A 60 -9.16 16.56 7.18
N SER A 61 -9.51 17.85 7.15
CA SER A 61 -9.81 18.62 5.93
C SER A 61 -8.59 19.11 5.14
N HIS A 62 -7.37 18.93 5.65
CA HIS A 62 -6.13 19.41 5.03
C HIS A 62 -5.21 18.28 4.56
N GLN A 63 -5.67 17.03 4.66
CA GLN A 63 -4.92 15.85 4.25
C GLN A 63 -4.62 15.83 2.73
N PRO A 64 -3.62 15.05 2.28
CA PRO A 64 -3.20 14.99 0.87
C PRO A 64 -4.31 14.68 -0.15
N ALA A 65 -5.38 13.98 0.26
CA ALA A 65 -6.53 13.67 -0.58
C ALA A 65 -7.10 14.90 -1.31
N PHE A 66 -7.14 16.06 -0.64
CA PHE A 66 -7.80 17.28 -1.15
C PHE A 66 -6.95 18.10 -2.13
N ASP A 67 -5.73 17.65 -2.43
CA ASP A 67 -4.99 18.19 -3.59
C ASP A 67 -5.61 17.73 -4.91
N HIS A 68 -6.47 16.70 -4.90
CA HIS A 68 -7.17 16.24 -6.10
C HIS A 68 -8.15 17.34 -6.57
N PRO A 69 -8.14 17.73 -7.86
CA PRO A 69 -9.02 18.79 -8.37
C PRO A 69 -10.50 18.56 -8.08
N PHE A 70 -10.97 17.31 -8.20
CA PHE A 70 -12.37 16.94 -7.91
C PHE A 70 -12.71 16.79 -6.42
N LEU A 71 -11.72 16.88 -5.50
CA LEU A 71 -11.97 16.76 -4.06
C LEU A 71 -11.94 18.09 -3.30
N LYS A 72 -11.66 19.22 -3.95
CA LYS A 72 -11.50 20.52 -3.26
C LYS A 72 -12.68 20.95 -2.37
N ASN A 73 -13.91 20.57 -2.74
CA ASN A 73 -15.14 20.87 -1.99
C ASN A 73 -15.86 19.59 -1.55
N HIS A 74 -15.12 18.48 -1.46
CA HIS A 74 -15.69 17.19 -1.11
C HIS A 74 -16.18 17.18 0.34
N THR A 75 -17.39 16.67 0.56
CA THR A 75 -17.93 16.46 1.91
C THR A 75 -17.45 15.12 2.42
N ILE A 76 -16.67 15.14 3.50
CA ILE A 76 -16.06 13.94 4.07
C ILE A 76 -17.16 13.04 4.67
N GLN A 77 -17.30 11.85 4.12
CA GLN A 77 -18.09 10.79 4.76
C GLN A 77 -17.30 10.21 5.93
N MET A 78 -17.85 10.29 7.15
CA MET A 78 -17.19 9.81 8.37
C MET A 78 -17.47 8.33 8.67
N ARG A 79 -18.38 7.71 7.93
CA ARG A 79 -18.71 6.28 8.02
C ARG A 79 -19.34 5.79 6.72
N PRO A 80 -19.21 4.50 6.40
CA PRO A 80 -19.96 3.86 5.33
C PRO A 80 -21.46 3.87 5.64
N SER A 81 -22.28 3.84 4.59
CA SER A 81 -23.73 3.63 4.70
C SER A 81 -24.06 2.18 5.02
N TYR A 82 -23.29 1.24 4.45
CA TYR A 82 -23.43 -0.19 4.69
C TYR A 82 -22.06 -0.82 4.93
N HIS A 83 -22.02 -1.70 5.93
CA HIS A 83 -20.87 -2.55 6.24
C HIS A 83 -21.23 -4.00 5.88
N PRO A 84 -20.35 -4.77 5.23
CA PRO A 84 -20.68 -6.13 4.82
C PRO A 84 -20.98 -7.05 6.01
N GLU A 85 -22.10 -7.77 5.96
CA GLU A 85 -22.45 -8.76 6.99
C GLU A 85 -21.64 -10.05 6.81
N GLY A 86 -21.13 -10.60 7.91
CA GLY A 86 -20.20 -11.73 7.92
C GLY A 86 -20.85 -13.10 8.16
N LEU A 87 -20.34 -14.14 7.49
CA LEU A 87 -20.70 -15.56 7.77
C LEU A 87 -20.07 -16.11 9.06
N TYR A 88 -19.00 -15.48 9.53
CA TYR A 88 -18.24 -15.93 10.70
C TYR A 88 -18.18 -14.79 11.71
N ASP A 89 -18.88 -15.00 12.82
CA ASP A 89 -18.64 -14.22 14.04
C ASP A 89 -17.25 -14.65 14.52
N GLU A 90 -16.22 -13.88 14.15
CA GLU A 90 -14.87 -14.16 14.61
C GLU A 90 -14.85 -14.02 16.14
N SER A 91 -15.04 -15.13 16.85
CA SER A 91 -14.80 -15.25 18.27
C SER A 91 -13.35 -14.86 18.54
N LYS A 92 -13.15 -13.69 19.16
CA LYS A 92 -11.92 -13.19 19.80
C LYS A 92 -10.62 -13.90 19.37
N ALA A 93 -10.15 -13.63 18.15
CA ALA A 93 -8.72 -13.77 17.88
C ALA A 93 -8.02 -12.69 18.71
N ASN A 94 -7.34 -13.14 19.76
CA ASN A 94 -6.64 -12.30 20.72
C ASN A 94 -5.56 -11.49 20.00
N VAL A 95 -5.86 -10.26 19.59
CA VAL A 95 -4.88 -9.20 19.81
C VAL A 95 -4.67 -9.24 21.31
N ALA A 96 -3.44 -9.52 21.76
CA ALA A 96 -3.11 -9.59 23.16
C ALA A 96 -3.57 -8.30 23.85
N SER A 97 -4.78 -8.33 24.41
CA SER A 97 -5.21 -7.42 25.45
C SER A 97 -4.37 -7.84 26.64
N SER A 98 -3.23 -7.19 26.81
CA SER A 98 -2.69 -6.99 28.15
C SER A 98 -3.87 -6.53 28.99
N GLY A 99 -4.09 -7.21 30.12
CA GLY A 99 -5.18 -6.92 31.04
C GLY A 99 -4.98 -5.53 31.64
N ASP A 100 -5.51 -4.54 30.94
CA ASP A 100 -5.95 -3.22 31.41
C ASP A 100 -6.63 -2.58 30.20
N GLY A 101 -7.50 -1.58 30.38
CA GLY A 101 -8.24 -0.93 29.28
C GLY A 101 -7.40 -0.19 28.22
N GLU A 102 -6.13 -0.56 28.02
CA GLU A 102 -5.21 -0.01 27.04
C GLU A 102 -5.52 -0.50 25.62
N ARG A 103 -5.61 0.45 24.70
CA ARG A 103 -5.85 0.18 23.28
C ARG A 103 -4.68 -0.58 22.67
N PRO A 104 -4.94 -1.59 21.81
CA PRO A 104 -3.88 -2.39 21.22
C PRO A 104 -2.85 -1.54 20.45
N MET A 105 -1.58 -1.81 20.69
CA MET A 105 -0.48 -1.24 19.93
C MET A 105 -0.30 -2.02 18.63
N VAL A 106 -0.93 -1.54 17.55
CA VAL A 106 -0.84 -2.14 16.21
C VAL A 106 0.27 -1.55 15.32
N GLN A 107 0.84 -0.43 15.75
CA GLN A 107 1.95 0.26 15.08
C GLN A 107 2.90 0.85 16.13
N LEU A 108 4.19 0.90 15.79
CA LEU A 108 5.25 1.21 16.76
C LEU A 108 5.17 2.64 17.33
N TRP A 109 4.69 3.59 16.53
CA TRP A 109 4.55 5.00 16.93
C TRP A 109 3.57 5.23 18.09
N HIS A 110 2.65 4.28 18.34
CA HIS A 110 1.71 4.36 19.46
C HIS A 110 2.39 4.37 20.83
N ARG A 111 3.65 3.92 20.93
CA ARG A 111 4.45 4.03 22.17
C ARG A 111 4.64 5.48 22.61
N ASN A 112 4.66 6.41 21.66
CA ASN A 112 4.96 7.82 21.91
C ASN A 112 3.70 8.71 21.79
N GLY A 113 2.52 8.12 21.65
CA GLY A 113 1.23 8.79 21.69
C GLY A 113 0.35 8.51 20.46
N ARG A 114 -0.78 9.22 20.38
CA ARG A 114 -1.78 9.09 19.30
C ARG A 114 -2.26 10.45 18.80
N CYS A 115 -2.85 10.47 17.60
CA CYS A 115 -3.48 11.65 17.04
C CYS A 115 -4.88 11.87 17.63
N ALA A 116 -5.26 13.13 17.84
CA ALA A 116 -6.55 13.48 18.43
C ALA A 116 -7.70 13.36 17.41
N PRO A 117 -8.96 13.19 17.86
CA PRO A 117 -10.13 13.28 16.98
C PRO A 117 -10.13 14.56 16.13
N GLY A 118 -10.57 14.46 14.88
CA GLY A 118 -10.52 15.57 13.90
C GLY A 118 -9.18 15.70 13.16
N THR A 119 -8.21 14.82 13.44
CA THR A 119 -6.95 14.72 12.70
C THR A 119 -6.74 13.31 12.14
N VAL A 120 -5.88 13.18 11.14
CA VAL A 120 -5.44 11.89 10.58
C VAL A 120 -3.91 11.80 10.66
N PRO A 121 -3.35 10.65 11.09
CA PRO A 121 -1.91 10.46 11.13
C PRO A 121 -1.36 10.25 9.71
N VAL A 122 -0.36 11.04 9.34
CA VAL A 122 0.34 10.96 8.06
C VAL A 122 1.84 10.82 8.33
N ARG A 123 2.48 9.78 7.79
CA ARG A 123 3.93 9.63 7.89
C ARG A 123 4.62 10.74 7.10
N ARG A 124 5.49 11.50 7.76
CA ARG A 124 6.26 12.59 7.14
C ARG A 124 7.26 12.02 6.15
N THR A 125 7.26 12.55 4.93
CA THR A 125 8.31 12.30 3.94
C THR A 125 9.54 13.13 4.28
N LYS A 126 10.70 12.48 4.38
CA LYS A 126 11.99 13.13 4.68
C LYS A 126 12.74 13.49 3.40
N LYS A 127 13.77 14.34 3.54
CA LYS A 127 14.67 14.69 2.42
C LYS A 127 15.35 13.43 1.86
N ASP A 128 15.80 12.54 2.74
CA ASP A 128 16.52 11.33 2.35
C ASP A 128 15.63 10.38 1.54
N ASP A 129 14.32 10.35 1.82
CA ASP A 129 13.34 9.57 1.05
C ASP A 129 13.30 9.99 -0.43
N LEU A 130 13.35 11.30 -0.68
CA LEU A 130 13.36 11.84 -2.04
C LEU A 130 14.72 11.73 -2.73
N MET A 131 15.81 11.59 -1.96
CA MET A 131 17.16 11.42 -2.48
C MET A 131 17.46 9.96 -2.87
N ARG A 132 16.85 8.98 -2.17
CA ARG A 132 16.95 7.56 -2.55
C ARG A 132 16.20 7.27 -3.84
N ALA A 133 15.02 7.85 -3.99
CA ALA A 133 14.17 7.64 -5.13
C ALA A 133 14.87 7.99 -6.45
N SER A 134 14.75 7.10 -7.45
CA SER A 134 15.26 7.31 -8.81
C SER A 134 14.76 8.62 -9.44
N SER A 135 13.57 9.09 -9.03
CA SER A 135 13.02 10.38 -9.42
C SER A 135 12.17 10.99 -8.32
N MET A 136 12.58 12.16 -7.81
CA MET A 136 11.75 12.97 -6.89
C MET A 136 10.31 13.20 -7.39
N ARG A 137 10.13 13.31 -8.72
CA ARG A 137 8.80 13.54 -9.33
C ARG A 137 7.93 12.30 -9.28
N ARG A 138 8.53 11.11 -9.31
CA ARG A 138 7.84 9.82 -9.33
C ARG A 138 7.90 9.09 -7.98
N TYR A 139 8.45 9.71 -6.93
CA TYR A 139 8.49 9.11 -5.59
C TYR A 139 7.11 8.60 -5.18
N GLY A 140 7.05 7.35 -4.74
CA GLY A 140 5.82 6.66 -4.37
C GLY A 140 5.00 6.07 -5.53
N ARG A 141 5.40 6.22 -6.79
CA ARG A 141 4.69 5.63 -7.94
C ARG A 141 5.36 4.36 -8.43
N LYS A 142 4.59 3.34 -8.79
CA LYS A 142 5.10 2.12 -9.46
C LYS A 142 5.58 2.44 -10.89
N HIS A 143 6.44 1.60 -11.46
CA HIS A 143 6.94 1.71 -12.83
C HIS A 143 6.51 0.47 -13.64
N LYS A 144 5.85 0.68 -14.80
CA LYS A 144 5.43 -0.39 -15.74
C LYS A 144 4.44 -1.41 -15.11
N PRO A 145 3.80 -2.35 -15.85
CA PRO A 145 2.74 -3.18 -15.28
C PRO A 145 3.32 -4.12 -14.21
N THR A 146 2.87 -3.95 -12.96
CA THR A 146 3.35 -4.71 -11.80
C THR A 146 2.38 -5.80 -11.34
N VAL A 147 1.25 -5.98 -12.01
CA VAL A 147 0.23 -6.95 -11.60
C VAL A 147 0.38 -8.19 -12.47
N ALA A 148 0.52 -9.34 -11.83
CA ALA A 148 0.46 -10.62 -12.51
C ALA A 148 -0.84 -10.72 -13.32
N ASN A 149 -0.74 -11.22 -14.55
CA ASN A 149 -1.92 -11.64 -15.31
C ASN A 149 -1.91 -13.16 -15.38
N PRO A 150 -2.66 -13.86 -14.50
CA PRO A 150 -2.71 -15.32 -14.49
C PRO A 150 -3.21 -15.94 -15.81
N MET A 151 -3.84 -15.14 -16.68
CA MET A 151 -4.36 -15.57 -17.99
C MET A 151 -3.43 -15.27 -19.17
N SER A 152 -2.27 -14.64 -18.95
CA SER A 152 -1.35 -14.36 -20.07
C SER A 152 -0.69 -15.64 -20.57
N VAL A 153 -0.87 -15.91 -21.87
CA VAL A 153 -0.27 -17.07 -22.58
C VAL A 153 1.21 -16.79 -22.94
N ASP A 154 1.66 -15.55 -22.73
CA ASP A 154 2.99 -15.10 -23.11
C ASP A 154 3.92 -14.98 -21.90
N LEU A 155 4.73 -16.03 -21.69
CA LEU A 155 5.77 -16.10 -20.67
C LEU A 155 6.78 -14.93 -20.75
N ALA A 156 6.91 -14.27 -21.90
CA ALA A 156 7.80 -13.12 -22.06
C ALA A 156 7.24 -11.84 -21.42
N MET A 157 5.92 -11.69 -21.32
CA MET A 157 5.29 -10.52 -20.68
C MET A 157 5.18 -10.66 -19.15
N LEU A 158 5.30 -11.89 -18.63
CA LEU A 158 5.27 -12.18 -17.19
C LEU A 158 6.52 -11.70 -16.43
N ASN A 159 7.61 -11.38 -17.14
CA ASN A 159 8.89 -11.00 -16.53
C ASN A 159 9.30 -9.54 -16.85
N GLU A 160 8.37 -8.70 -17.33
CA GLU A 160 8.64 -7.28 -17.61
C GLU A 160 8.81 -6.48 -16.31
N GLY A 161 10.01 -6.52 -15.74
CA GLY A 161 10.38 -5.69 -14.59
C GLY A 161 10.97 -6.45 -13.40
N GLY A 162 11.15 -7.78 -13.51
CA GLY A 162 11.69 -8.61 -12.44
C GLY A 162 10.71 -8.89 -11.31
N HIS A 163 9.41 -8.67 -11.50
CA HIS A 163 8.40 -8.98 -10.50
C HIS A 163 8.12 -10.48 -10.46
N GLN A 164 7.99 -11.05 -9.27
CA GLN A 164 7.60 -12.45 -9.07
C GLN A 164 6.52 -12.57 -8.00
N HIS A 165 5.61 -13.50 -8.20
CA HIS A 165 4.36 -13.63 -7.48
C HIS A 165 4.19 -15.04 -6.94
N ALA A 166 3.52 -15.13 -5.78
CA ALA A 166 2.91 -16.36 -5.31
C ALA A 166 1.52 -15.98 -4.77
N ILE A 167 0.52 -16.15 -5.62
CA ILE A 167 -0.83 -15.61 -5.41
C ILE A 167 -1.91 -16.66 -5.55
N SER A 168 -3.01 -16.41 -4.87
CA SER A 168 -4.29 -17.06 -5.04
C SER A 168 -5.29 -16.04 -5.58
N TYR A 169 -6.18 -16.44 -6.49
CA TYR A 169 -7.09 -15.50 -7.15
C TYR A 169 -8.47 -16.09 -7.44
N VAL A 170 -9.45 -15.21 -7.59
CA VAL A 170 -10.77 -15.52 -8.16
C VAL A 170 -11.12 -14.55 -9.27
N GLN A 171 -11.85 -15.03 -10.26
CA GLN A 171 -12.24 -14.27 -11.44
C GLN A 171 -13.55 -14.81 -12.03
N GLY A 172 -14.13 -14.04 -12.96
CA GLY A 172 -15.28 -14.47 -13.76
C GLY A 172 -16.64 -14.08 -13.18
N GLU A 173 -16.67 -13.47 -12.00
CA GLU A 173 -17.87 -12.90 -11.38
C GLU A 173 -17.70 -11.39 -11.12
N LYS A 174 -18.77 -10.74 -10.65
CA LYS A 174 -18.71 -9.37 -10.14
C LYS A 174 -18.44 -9.39 -8.64
N TYR A 175 -17.34 -8.79 -8.23
CA TYR A 175 -16.96 -8.66 -6.82
C TYR A 175 -17.13 -7.21 -6.34
N TYR A 176 -17.67 -7.06 -5.13
CA TYR A 176 -17.91 -5.76 -4.51
C TYR A 176 -16.96 -5.52 -3.33
N GLY A 177 -15.93 -6.37 -3.18
CA GLY A 177 -14.98 -6.31 -2.10
C GLY A 177 -14.31 -7.64 -1.80
N ALA A 178 -13.34 -7.59 -0.90
CA ALA A 178 -12.61 -8.74 -0.41
C ALA A 178 -12.16 -8.52 1.03
N LYS A 179 -12.11 -9.61 1.80
CA LYS A 179 -11.58 -9.67 3.15
C LYS A 179 -10.59 -10.81 3.25
N ALA A 180 -9.48 -10.56 3.95
CA ALA A 180 -8.60 -11.64 4.39
C ALA A 180 -7.90 -11.27 5.71
N THR A 181 -7.44 -12.30 6.41
CA THR A 181 -6.49 -12.20 7.51
C THR A 181 -5.11 -12.58 6.99
N ILE A 182 -4.16 -11.66 7.09
CA ILE A 182 -2.82 -11.72 6.51
C ILE A 182 -1.81 -11.85 7.66
N ASN A 183 -0.97 -12.88 7.62
CA ASN A 183 0.10 -13.03 8.59
C ASN A 183 1.27 -12.07 8.27
N VAL A 184 1.86 -11.46 9.31
CA VAL A 184 2.84 -10.37 9.17
C VAL A 184 4.26 -10.87 9.45
N TRP A 185 5.17 -10.65 8.51
CA TRP A 185 6.59 -11.03 8.59
C TRP A 185 7.50 -9.87 8.17
N GLU A 186 8.77 -9.95 8.57
CA GLU A 186 9.85 -9.07 8.11
C GLU A 186 10.80 -9.83 7.17
N PRO A 187 10.42 -9.99 5.88
CA PRO A 187 11.28 -10.64 4.90
C PRO A 187 12.60 -9.87 4.69
N LYS A 188 13.68 -10.61 4.47
CA LYS A 188 14.97 -10.03 4.08
C LYS A 188 14.95 -9.61 2.62
N ILE A 189 15.38 -8.38 2.36
CA ILE A 189 15.55 -7.82 1.01
C ILE A 189 17.04 -7.81 0.67
N GLU A 190 17.43 -8.38 -0.47
CA GLU A 190 18.83 -8.44 -0.89
C GLU A 190 19.31 -7.09 -1.44
N GLN A 191 18.53 -6.48 -2.35
CA GLN A 191 18.92 -5.22 -2.99
C GLN A 191 18.05 -4.04 -2.52
N PRO A 192 18.61 -2.85 -2.25
CA PRO A 192 17.83 -1.72 -1.74
C PRO A 192 16.69 -1.23 -2.64
N ASN A 193 16.77 -1.49 -3.94
CA ASN A 193 15.76 -1.14 -4.94
C ASN A 193 14.70 -2.26 -5.14
N GLU A 194 14.78 -3.34 -4.38
CA GLU A 194 13.78 -4.40 -4.34
C GLU A 194 12.76 -4.15 -3.23
N PHE A 195 11.69 -4.93 -3.25
CA PHE A 195 10.71 -4.99 -2.16
C PHE A 195 10.14 -6.40 -2.05
N SER A 196 9.47 -6.64 -0.93
CA SER A 196 8.62 -7.80 -0.70
C SER A 196 7.33 -7.34 -0.05
N LEU A 197 6.19 -7.80 -0.55
CA LEU A 197 4.89 -7.41 -0.04
C LEU A 197 3.96 -8.61 0.09
N SER A 198 2.92 -8.41 0.90
CA SER A 198 1.79 -9.30 1.06
C SER A 198 0.52 -8.48 1.05
N GLN A 199 -0.37 -8.73 0.09
CA GLN A 199 -1.52 -7.85 -0.12
C GLN A 199 -2.74 -8.55 -0.69
N LEU A 200 -3.83 -7.78 -0.73
CA LEU A 200 -5.01 -8.05 -1.52
C LEU A 200 -5.10 -7.04 -2.67
N TRP A 201 -5.55 -7.49 -3.83
CA TRP A 201 -5.81 -6.67 -5.01
C TRP A 201 -7.29 -6.74 -5.38
N ILE A 202 -7.90 -5.57 -5.57
CA ILE A 202 -9.25 -5.40 -6.14
C ILE A 202 -9.08 -4.87 -7.57
N LEU A 203 -9.37 -5.69 -8.58
CA LEU A 203 -9.04 -5.40 -9.97
C LEU A 203 -10.28 -5.29 -10.86
N GLY A 204 -10.24 -4.36 -11.82
CA GLY A 204 -11.24 -4.23 -12.87
C GLY A 204 -10.67 -3.59 -14.14
N GLY A 205 -11.16 -3.98 -15.32
CA GLY A 205 -10.63 -3.51 -16.61
C GLY A 205 -9.61 -4.47 -17.21
N SER A 206 -8.82 -3.98 -18.17
CA SER A 206 -7.88 -4.82 -18.94
C SER A 206 -6.43 -4.62 -18.52
N PHE A 207 -5.72 -5.72 -18.28
CA PHE A 207 -4.28 -5.70 -17.96
C PHE A 207 -3.46 -5.02 -19.06
N GLY A 208 -2.51 -4.17 -18.67
CA GLY A 208 -1.61 -3.46 -19.59
C GLY A 208 -2.25 -2.28 -20.36
N GLU A 209 -3.57 -2.10 -20.28
CA GLU A 209 -4.29 -1.03 -20.97
C GLU A 209 -4.90 -0.04 -19.98
N ASP A 210 -6.03 -0.38 -19.38
CA ASP A 210 -6.87 0.53 -18.57
C ASP A 210 -7.28 -0.05 -17.21
N LEU A 211 -6.47 -0.98 -16.71
CA LEU A 211 -6.63 -1.62 -15.41
C LEU A 211 -6.83 -0.60 -14.28
N ASN A 212 -7.89 -0.80 -13.52
CA ASN A 212 -8.14 -0.17 -12.24
C ASN A 212 -7.72 -1.16 -11.14
N SER A 213 -7.01 -0.65 -10.13
CA SER A 213 -6.53 -1.46 -9.02
C SER A 213 -6.66 -0.68 -7.71
N ILE A 214 -7.11 -1.37 -6.66
CA ILE A 214 -6.99 -0.94 -5.26
C ILE A 214 -6.25 -2.06 -4.53
N GLU A 215 -5.17 -1.69 -3.86
CA GLU A 215 -4.27 -2.63 -3.19
C GLU A 215 -4.08 -2.23 -1.73
N ALA A 216 -4.05 -3.22 -0.84
CA ALA A 216 -3.70 -3.00 0.56
C ALA A 216 -3.12 -4.24 1.22
N GLY A 217 -2.16 -4.01 2.11
CA GLY A 217 -1.37 -5.08 2.71
C GLY A 217 -0.26 -4.56 3.60
N TRP A 218 0.77 -5.38 3.77
CA TRP A 218 2.03 -4.95 4.36
C TRP A 218 3.18 -5.14 3.36
N GLN A 219 4.19 -4.28 3.43
CA GLN A 219 5.38 -4.37 2.58
C GLN A 219 6.65 -3.99 3.34
N VAL A 220 7.77 -4.56 2.89
CA VAL A 220 9.14 -4.13 3.20
C VAL A 220 9.74 -3.53 1.93
N SER A 221 10.01 -2.23 1.94
CA SER A 221 10.51 -1.50 0.76
C SER A 221 11.58 -0.47 1.17
N PRO A 222 12.87 -0.84 1.10
CA PRO A 222 13.96 0.04 1.52
C PRO A 222 14.09 1.29 0.66
N ASP A 223 13.83 1.20 -0.65
CA ASP A 223 13.81 2.37 -1.53
C ASP A 223 12.76 3.40 -1.05
N LEU A 224 11.53 2.94 -0.78
CA LEU A 224 10.42 3.81 -0.40
C LEU A 224 10.59 4.40 1.01
N TYR A 225 11.00 3.60 1.98
CA TYR A 225 10.96 3.97 3.41
C TYR A 225 12.32 4.24 4.03
N GLY A 226 13.40 3.69 3.46
CA GLY A 226 14.77 3.87 3.95
C GLY A 226 15.16 2.91 5.07
N ASP A 227 14.33 1.91 5.33
CA ASP A 227 14.54 0.85 6.29
C ASP A 227 13.92 -0.47 5.80
N ASN A 228 14.10 -1.52 6.59
CA ASN A 228 13.55 -2.85 6.34
C ASN A 228 12.31 -3.15 7.22
N ASN A 229 11.69 -2.12 7.80
CA ASN A 229 10.55 -2.33 8.69
C ASN A 229 9.32 -2.76 7.87
N THR A 230 8.54 -3.68 8.41
CA THR A 230 7.28 -4.11 7.80
C THR A 230 6.20 -3.05 8.01
N ARG A 231 5.70 -2.46 6.93
CA ARG A 231 4.83 -1.28 6.98
C ARG A 231 3.49 -1.56 6.33
N LEU A 232 2.42 -1.13 7.00
CA LEU A 232 1.07 -1.12 6.40
C LEU A 232 1.10 -0.20 5.18
N PHE A 233 0.55 -0.65 4.07
CA PHE A 233 0.46 0.20 2.89
C PHE A 233 -0.86 0.06 2.15
N THR A 234 -1.08 1.02 1.28
CA THR A 234 -2.08 0.93 0.23
C THR A 234 -1.53 1.52 -1.07
N TYR A 235 -2.06 1.07 -2.19
CA TYR A 235 -1.85 1.64 -3.51
C TYR A 235 -3.19 1.67 -4.25
N TRP A 236 -3.35 2.58 -5.21
CA TRP A 236 -4.47 2.53 -6.15
C TRP A 236 -4.04 3.12 -7.50
N THR A 237 -4.67 2.69 -8.58
CA THR A 237 -4.52 3.28 -9.93
C THR A 237 -5.82 3.12 -10.70
N SER A 238 -6.07 4.01 -11.66
CA SER A 238 -7.20 3.92 -12.59
C SER A 238 -6.77 3.87 -14.07
N ASP A 239 -5.46 3.74 -14.32
CA ASP A 239 -4.88 3.81 -15.66
C ASP A 239 -3.69 2.85 -15.84
N ALA A 240 -3.79 1.63 -15.29
CA ALA A 240 -2.75 0.60 -15.40
C ALA A 240 -1.35 1.11 -15.02
N TYR A 241 -1.24 1.87 -13.92
CA TYR A 241 0.02 2.40 -13.38
C TYR A 241 0.75 3.39 -14.31
N GLN A 242 0.07 3.94 -15.33
CA GLN A 242 0.70 4.83 -16.31
C GLN A 242 0.97 6.22 -15.74
N ALA A 243 -0.06 6.90 -15.24
CA ALA A 243 0.03 8.28 -14.74
C ALA A 243 -0.65 8.50 -13.39
N THR A 244 -1.63 7.68 -13.01
CA THR A 244 -2.33 7.77 -11.72
C THR A 244 -1.72 6.84 -10.67
N GLY A 245 -2.06 7.12 -9.41
CA GLY A 245 -1.68 6.26 -8.30
C GLY A 245 -0.34 6.56 -7.67
N CYS A 246 -0.24 6.18 -6.40
CA CYS A 246 0.99 6.12 -5.62
C CYS A 246 0.72 5.35 -4.31
N TYR A 247 1.78 5.02 -3.60
CA TYR A 247 1.72 4.45 -2.27
C TYR A 247 1.16 5.44 -1.24
N ASN A 248 0.32 4.91 -0.36
CA ASN A 248 -0.15 5.57 0.87
C ASN A 248 -0.80 6.93 0.57
N MET A 249 -0.44 7.93 1.37
CA MET A 249 -0.92 9.32 1.25
C MET A 249 0.06 10.20 0.46
N LEU A 250 0.95 9.62 -0.36
CA LEU A 250 1.94 10.39 -1.14
C LEU A 250 1.33 11.16 -2.33
N CYS A 251 0.08 10.86 -2.66
CA CYS A 251 -0.72 11.50 -3.69
C CYS A 251 -2.17 11.53 -3.25
N SER A 252 -2.93 12.39 -3.91
CA SER A 252 -4.34 12.60 -3.62
C SER A 252 -5.19 11.45 -4.17
N GLY A 253 -6.14 10.93 -3.39
CA GLY A 253 -7.13 9.96 -3.88
C GLY A 253 -7.80 9.18 -2.75
N PHE A 254 -7.00 8.66 -1.81
CA PHE A 254 -7.51 8.03 -0.59
C PHE A 254 -7.89 9.09 0.44
N VAL A 255 -9.14 9.09 0.91
CA VAL A 255 -9.63 9.98 1.98
C VAL A 255 -9.58 9.21 3.29
N GLN A 256 -8.57 9.48 4.11
CA GLN A 256 -8.44 8.91 5.44
C GLN A 256 -9.38 9.62 6.42
N ILE A 257 -10.01 8.86 7.32
CA ILE A 257 -10.91 9.39 8.36
C ILE A 257 -10.49 8.96 9.77
N ASN A 258 -9.69 7.90 9.88
CA ASN A 258 -9.25 7.34 11.13
C ASN A 258 -8.01 8.09 11.68
N ASN A 259 -8.01 8.34 12.99
CA ASN A 259 -6.94 9.03 13.73
C ASN A 259 -5.95 8.07 14.45
N GLU A 260 -6.13 6.76 14.32
CA GLU A 260 -5.44 5.73 15.11
C GLU A 260 -4.43 4.90 14.31
N VAL A 261 -4.52 4.85 12.98
CA VAL A 261 -3.65 4.02 12.13
C VAL A 261 -3.10 4.88 10.99
N ALA A 262 -1.77 4.89 10.85
CA ALA A 262 -1.05 5.67 9.86
C ALA A 262 -0.63 4.80 8.66
N MET A 263 -0.99 5.22 7.44
CA MET A 263 -0.50 4.55 6.22
C MET A 263 1.00 4.73 6.07
N GLY A 264 1.70 3.66 5.75
CA GLY A 264 3.15 3.62 5.62
C GLY A 264 3.91 3.50 6.94
N ALA A 265 3.25 3.45 8.10
CA ALA A 265 3.94 3.27 9.39
C ALA A 265 4.12 1.79 9.74
N SER A 266 5.16 1.51 10.53
CA SER A 266 5.60 0.16 10.90
C SER A 266 4.54 -0.58 11.72
N ILE A 267 4.21 -1.79 11.28
CA ILE A 267 3.33 -2.72 11.98
C ILE A 267 4.12 -3.34 13.14
N PHE A 268 3.47 -3.48 14.29
CA PHE A 268 4.06 -4.16 15.43
C PHE A 268 2.97 -4.86 16.24
N PRO A 269 3.22 -6.06 16.78
CA PRO A 269 4.39 -6.93 16.60
C PRO A 269 4.40 -7.70 15.26
N ILE A 270 5.51 -8.37 14.95
CA ILE A 270 5.71 -9.22 13.75
C ILE A 270 5.88 -10.69 14.13
N SER A 271 5.56 -11.61 13.21
CA SER A 271 5.65 -13.05 13.44
C SER A 271 7.09 -13.56 13.50
N GLY A 272 7.30 -14.69 14.17
CA GLY A 272 8.59 -15.36 14.26
C GLY A 272 8.53 -16.83 13.85
N TYR A 273 9.62 -17.35 13.28
CA TYR A 273 9.73 -18.75 12.87
C TYR A 273 9.65 -19.69 14.07
N SER A 274 8.68 -20.61 14.05
CA SER A 274 8.32 -21.48 15.18
C SER A 274 8.04 -20.70 16.48
N GLY A 275 7.58 -19.45 16.36
CA GLY A 275 7.28 -18.55 17.47
C GLY A 275 5.88 -17.95 17.38
N SER A 276 5.66 -16.84 18.09
CA SER A 276 4.38 -16.11 18.05
C SER A 276 4.03 -15.69 16.62
N GLN A 277 2.77 -15.89 16.25
CA GLN A 277 2.21 -15.48 14.95
C GLN A 277 1.30 -14.27 15.16
N TYR A 278 1.45 -13.25 14.32
CA TYR A 278 0.65 -12.04 14.38
C TYR A 278 0.05 -11.73 13.02
N ASP A 279 -1.22 -11.36 13.03
CA ASP A 279 -2.01 -11.15 11.83
C ASP A 279 -2.59 -9.74 11.79
N ILE A 280 -2.82 -9.25 10.59
CA ILE A 280 -3.71 -8.12 10.30
C ILE A 280 -4.92 -8.61 9.52
N SER A 281 -6.07 -7.99 9.69
CA SER A 281 -7.21 -8.24 8.80
C SER A 281 -7.45 -6.98 7.98
N ILE A 282 -7.65 -7.17 6.67
CA ILE A 282 -8.01 -6.09 5.77
C ILE A 282 -9.32 -6.45 5.08
N LEU A 283 -10.25 -5.51 5.08
CA LEU A 283 -11.48 -5.56 4.31
C LEU A 283 -11.52 -4.34 3.40
N ILE A 284 -11.67 -4.55 2.10
CA ILE A 284 -12.00 -3.50 1.13
C ILE A 284 -13.36 -3.82 0.54
N TRP A 285 -14.28 -2.86 0.50
CA TRP A 285 -15.61 -3.08 -0.07
C TRP A 285 -16.20 -1.81 -0.66
N LYS A 286 -17.09 -1.98 -1.63
CA LYS A 286 -17.83 -0.91 -2.27
C LYS A 286 -19.13 -0.66 -1.52
N ASP A 287 -19.33 0.57 -1.05
CA ASP A 287 -20.59 0.99 -0.44
C ASP A 287 -21.71 0.94 -1.50
N PRO A 288 -22.79 0.16 -1.30
CA PRO A 288 -23.88 0.03 -2.27
C PRO A 288 -24.65 1.33 -2.54
N LYS A 289 -24.63 2.29 -1.61
CA LYS A 289 -25.39 3.54 -1.70
C LYS A 289 -24.56 4.65 -2.33
N GLU A 290 -23.38 4.89 -1.80
CA GLU A 290 -22.52 6.02 -2.23
C GLU A 290 -21.48 5.59 -3.28
N GLY A 291 -21.27 4.29 -3.47
CA GLY A 291 -20.36 3.72 -4.46
C GLY A 291 -18.87 3.79 -4.09
N HIS A 292 -18.52 4.45 -2.99
CA HIS A 292 -17.12 4.58 -2.54
C HIS A 292 -16.55 3.24 -2.10
N TRP A 293 -15.26 3.02 -2.37
CA TRP A 293 -14.53 1.85 -1.88
C TRP A 293 -13.94 2.16 -0.52
N TRP A 294 -14.45 1.53 0.53
CA TRP A 294 -13.97 1.68 1.90
C TRP A 294 -12.90 0.66 2.23
N MET A 295 -11.95 1.06 3.09
CA MET A 295 -10.94 0.18 3.66
C MET A 295 -11.10 0.12 5.17
N GLN A 296 -11.02 -1.10 5.71
CA GLN A 296 -11.00 -1.39 7.13
C GLN A 296 -9.77 -2.22 7.48
N PHE A 297 -9.16 -1.89 8.62
CA PHE A 297 -8.05 -2.61 9.24
C PHE A 297 -8.49 -3.17 10.60
N GLY A 298 -8.28 -4.48 10.79
CA GLY A 298 -8.82 -5.21 11.93
C GLY A 298 -10.35 -5.14 12.00
N LYS A 299 -10.91 -5.35 13.19
CA LYS A 299 -12.37 -5.26 13.42
C LYS A 299 -12.86 -3.85 13.71
N GLU A 300 -11.96 -2.95 14.08
CA GLU A 300 -12.33 -1.69 14.73
C GLU A 300 -12.08 -0.46 13.84
N TYR A 301 -11.12 -0.52 12.92
CA TYR A 301 -10.60 0.68 12.27
C TYR A 301 -11.05 0.77 10.81
N VAL A 302 -12.20 1.41 10.57
CA VAL A 302 -12.53 1.91 9.22
C VAL A 302 -11.59 3.08 8.92
N LEU A 303 -10.64 2.86 8.02
CA LEU A 303 -9.52 3.78 7.80
C LEU A 303 -9.90 4.96 6.92
N GLY A 304 -10.68 4.72 5.87
CA GLY A 304 -10.95 5.70 4.84
C GLY A 304 -11.59 5.06 3.61
N TYR A 305 -11.66 5.84 2.53
CA TYR A 305 -12.23 5.39 1.27
C TYR A 305 -11.59 6.02 0.04
N TRP A 306 -11.71 5.32 -1.08
CA TRP A 306 -11.52 5.86 -2.42
C TRP A 306 -12.87 6.24 -3.02
N PRO A 307 -13.07 7.51 -3.38
CA PRO A 307 -14.25 7.94 -4.12
C PRO A 307 -14.40 7.17 -5.44
N SER A 308 -15.62 6.76 -5.77
CA SER A 308 -15.92 5.97 -6.97
C SER A 308 -15.49 6.63 -8.28
N PHE A 309 -15.58 7.97 -8.37
CA PHE A 309 -15.24 8.72 -9.57
C PHE A 309 -13.75 8.62 -9.97
N LEU A 310 -12.88 8.13 -9.07
CA LEU A 310 -11.48 7.87 -9.41
C LEU A 310 -11.33 6.76 -10.44
N PHE A 311 -12.33 5.89 -10.56
CA PHE A 311 -12.28 4.64 -11.31
C PHE A 311 -13.26 4.64 -12.49
N SER A 312 -12.89 3.92 -13.55
CA SER A 312 -13.74 3.62 -14.68
C SER A 312 -14.49 2.29 -14.46
N TYR A 313 -13.75 1.21 -14.23
CA TYR A 313 -14.29 -0.14 -14.07
C TYR A 313 -14.74 -0.41 -12.63
N LEU A 314 -13.91 -0.06 -11.65
CA LEU A 314 -14.27 -0.23 -10.23
C LEU A 314 -15.41 0.72 -9.80
N ALA A 315 -15.84 1.66 -10.64
CA ALA A 315 -17.07 2.41 -10.40
C ALA A 315 -18.32 1.50 -10.42
N ASP A 316 -18.30 0.39 -11.18
CA ASP A 316 -19.35 -0.64 -11.16
C ASP A 316 -19.01 -1.75 -10.14
N SER A 317 -18.00 -2.57 -10.45
CA SER A 317 -17.55 -3.71 -9.65
C SER A 317 -16.13 -4.14 -10.04
N ALA A 318 -15.49 -4.94 -9.20
CA ALA A 318 -14.29 -5.66 -9.58
C ALA A 318 -14.62 -6.92 -10.39
N SER A 319 -13.72 -7.33 -11.28
CA SER A 319 -13.82 -8.54 -12.11
C SER A 319 -12.84 -9.63 -11.67
N MET A 320 -11.86 -9.28 -10.84
CA MET A 320 -10.85 -10.19 -10.31
C MET A 320 -10.41 -9.72 -8.93
N ILE A 321 -10.21 -10.67 -8.03
CA ILE A 321 -9.60 -10.46 -6.73
C ILE A 321 -8.37 -11.36 -6.62
N GLU A 322 -7.25 -10.79 -6.17
CA GLU A 322 -6.02 -11.54 -5.89
C GLU A 322 -5.60 -11.35 -4.43
N TRP A 323 -4.89 -12.34 -3.90
CA TRP A 323 -4.27 -12.33 -2.59
C TRP A 323 -2.91 -13.03 -2.68
N GLY A 324 -1.92 -12.55 -1.95
CA GLY A 324 -0.62 -13.24 -1.89
C GLY A 324 0.55 -12.28 -1.85
N GLY A 325 1.71 -12.79 -2.29
CA GLY A 325 2.97 -12.09 -2.25
C GLY A 325 3.46 -11.64 -3.62
N GLU A 326 4.20 -10.53 -3.63
CA GLU A 326 4.93 -10.00 -4.77
C GLU A 326 6.32 -9.57 -4.28
N VAL A 327 7.35 -9.87 -5.07
CA VAL A 327 8.72 -9.41 -4.85
C VAL A 327 9.30 -8.81 -6.12
N VAL A 328 10.35 -8.00 -5.98
CA VAL A 328 11.22 -7.65 -7.10
C VAL A 328 12.51 -8.47 -7.00
N ASN A 329 12.85 -9.11 -8.11
CA ASN A 329 14.10 -9.78 -8.38
C ASN A 329 14.84 -9.00 -9.46
N SER A 330 15.75 -8.14 -9.02
CA SER A 330 16.53 -7.24 -9.88
C SER A 330 17.64 -7.94 -10.67
N GLN A 331 17.99 -9.18 -10.30
CA GLN A 331 19.10 -9.94 -10.86
C GLN A 331 20.40 -9.13 -10.97
N ALA A 332 20.76 -8.37 -9.93
CA ALA A 332 21.91 -7.47 -9.94
C ALA A 332 23.24 -8.13 -10.34
N GLU A 333 23.40 -9.42 -10.04
CA GLU A 333 24.56 -10.25 -10.39
C GLU A 333 24.32 -11.21 -11.56
N GLY A 334 23.22 -11.03 -12.32
CA GLY A 334 22.80 -11.93 -13.40
C GLY A 334 22.21 -13.26 -12.93
N VAL A 335 21.90 -13.37 -11.63
CA VAL A 335 21.29 -14.53 -10.97
C VAL A 335 20.10 -14.07 -10.14
N HIS A 336 19.22 -14.99 -9.77
CA HIS A 336 18.08 -14.68 -8.91
C HIS A 336 18.55 -14.09 -7.57
N THR A 337 17.86 -13.09 -7.03
CA THR A 337 18.17 -12.57 -5.70
C THR A 337 17.61 -13.45 -4.58
N SER A 338 18.19 -13.37 -3.39
CA SER A 338 17.73 -14.02 -2.15
C SER A 338 16.68 -13.20 -1.40
N THR A 339 16.00 -12.29 -2.09
CA THR A 339 14.90 -11.52 -1.52
C THR A 339 13.77 -12.48 -1.14
N GLN A 340 13.35 -12.41 0.12
CA GLN A 340 12.38 -13.34 0.68
C GLN A 340 10.95 -12.88 0.38
N MET A 341 10.06 -13.82 0.06
CA MET A 341 8.62 -13.56 0.02
C MET A 341 7.95 -14.08 1.28
N GLY A 342 7.09 -13.28 1.89
CA GLY A 342 6.40 -13.65 3.12
C GLY A 342 7.39 -13.88 4.27
N SER A 343 7.49 -15.11 4.75
CA SER A 343 8.41 -15.51 5.82
C SER A 343 9.78 -15.93 5.31
N GLY A 344 9.96 -16.04 3.99
CA GLY A 344 11.14 -16.63 3.37
C GLY A 344 11.12 -18.15 3.32
N HIS A 345 10.03 -18.79 3.71
CA HIS A 345 9.85 -20.24 3.73
C HIS A 345 8.75 -20.70 2.77
N PHE A 346 8.89 -21.91 2.25
CA PHE A 346 7.94 -22.50 1.31
C PHE A 346 6.64 -22.93 2.01
N PRO A 347 5.51 -22.98 1.27
CA PRO A 347 4.20 -23.28 1.82
C PRO A 347 4.08 -24.64 2.52
N GLU A 348 4.87 -25.66 2.15
CA GLU A 348 4.82 -27.00 2.74
C GLU A 348 5.22 -27.02 4.22
N GLU A 349 5.94 -25.99 4.69
CA GLU A 349 6.33 -25.88 6.09
C GLU A 349 5.14 -25.54 7.01
N GLY A 350 4.06 -24.99 6.47
CA GLY A 350 2.80 -24.78 7.17
C GLY A 350 2.83 -23.75 8.30
N PHE A 351 1.84 -23.83 9.20
CA PHE A 351 1.63 -22.84 10.27
C PHE A 351 2.84 -22.69 11.20
N GLY A 352 3.14 -21.44 11.55
CA GLY A 352 4.27 -21.09 12.40
C GLY A 352 5.58 -20.89 11.64
N LYS A 353 5.62 -21.20 10.34
CA LYS A 353 6.83 -21.16 9.52
C LYS A 353 6.60 -20.49 8.17
N ALA A 354 5.62 -20.96 7.41
CA ALA A 354 5.22 -20.37 6.14
C ALA A 354 4.30 -19.16 6.37
N SER A 355 4.34 -18.19 5.45
CA SER A 355 3.35 -17.12 5.43
C SER A 355 2.00 -17.65 4.99
N TYR A 356 0.92 -17.02 5.46
CA TYR A 356 -0.43 -17.44 5.13
C TYR A 356 -1.41 -16.27 5.00
N PHE A 357 -2.46 -16.54 4.24
CA PHE A 357 -3.73 -15.84 4.30
C PHE A 357 -4.78 -16.82 4.81
N LYS A 358 -5.67 -16.37 5.69
CA LYS A 358 -6.83 -17.15 6.18
C LYS A 358 -8.08 -16.29 6.22
N ASN A 359 -9.23 -16.91 6.46
CA ASN A 359 -10.54 -16.24 6.46
C ASN A 359 -10.77 -15.46 5.16
N ILE A 360 -10.36 -16.04 4.02
CA ILE A 360 -10.47 -15.39 2.72
C ILE A 360 -11.94 -15.36 2.31
N GLN A 361 -12.44 -14.17 2.03
CA GLN A 361 -13.83 -13.92 1.66
C GLN A 361 -13.92 -12.84 0.57
N VAL A 362 -14.99 -12.89 -0.22
CA VAL A 362 -15.37 -11.85 -1.19
C VAL A 362 -16.69 -11.23 -0.77
N VAL A 363 -16.93 -9.98 -1.17
CA VAL A 363 -18.22 -9.30 -0.97
C VAL A 363 -19.06 -9.46 -2.23
N ASP A 364 -20.25 -10.02 -2.09
CA ASP A 364 -21.19 -10.21 -3.19
C ASP A 364 -22.06 -8.97 -3.47
N SER A 365 -22.90 -9.04 -4.51
CA SER A 365 -23.82 -7.96 -4.91
C SER A 365 -24.87 -7.58 -3.85
N THR A 366 -25.08 -8.43 -2.84
CA THR A 366 -25.99 -8.18 -1.72
C THR A 366 -25.27 -7.62 -0.49
N ASN A 367 -24.00 -7.22 -0.66
CA ASN A 367 -23.13 -6.69 0.40
C ASN A 367 -22.91 -7.70 1.54
N ASN A 368 -22.81 -9.00 1.22
CA ASN A 368 -22.52 -10.06 2.17
C ASN A 368 -21.13 -10.65 1.91
N LEU A 369 -20.41 -11.00 2.98
CA LEU A 369 -19.16 -11.75 2.88
C LEU A 369 -19.44 -13.22 2.57
N LYS A 370 -18.83 -13.74 1.51
CA LYS A 370 -18.95 -15.14 1.06
C LYS A 370 -17.58 -15.78 0.94
N ALA A 371 -17.51 -17.09 1.16
CA ALA A 371 -16.33 -17.85 0.79
C ALA A 371 -16.14 -17.77 -0.74
N PRO A 372 -14.92 -17.51 -1.23
CA PRO A 372 -14.63 -17.49 -2.67
C PRO A 372 -14.87 -18.87 -3.28
N HIS A 373 -15.43 -18.91 -4.49
CA HIS A 373 -15.57 -20.13 -5.28
C HIS A 373 -14.49 -20.19 -6.36
N GLY A 374 -13.92 -21.37 -6.60
CA GLY A 374 -12.99 -21.60 -7.71
C GLY A 374 -11.65 -20.86 -7.59
N MET A 375 -11.08 -20.80 -6.38
CA MET A 375 -9.76 -20.18 -6.16
C MET A 375 -8.68 -20.89 -6.98
N GLY A 376 -8.05 -20.15 -7.90
CA GLY A 376 -6.85 -20.57 -8.62
C GLY A 376 -5.59 -20.14 -7.89
N THR A 377 -4.44 -20.68 -8.30
CA THR A 377 -3.11 -20.23 -7.85
C THR A 377 -2.24 -19.84 -9.04
N PHE A 378 -1.27 -18.96 -8.81
CA PHE A 378 -0.29 -18.54 -9.81
C PHE A 378 1.07 -18.23 -9.17
N THR A 379 2.13 -18.70 -9.82
CA THR A 379 3.54 -18.37 -9.57
C THR A 379 4.32 -18.49 -10.89
N GLU A 380 5.28 -17.61 -11.14
CA GLU A 380 6.16 -17.71 -12.30
C GLU A 380 7.19 -18.84 -12.14
N GLN A 381 7.70 -19.05 -10.92
CA GLN A 381 8.74 -20.04 -10.62
C GLN A 381 8.52 -20.65 -9.23
N SER A 382 7.82 -21.78 -9.17
CA SER A 382 7.49 -22.50 -7.92
C SER A 382 8.73 -22.90 -7.10
N ASN A 383 9.89 -23.10 -7.76
CA ASN A 383 11.13 -23.40 -7.05
C ASN A 383 11.73 -22.21 -6.29
N CYS A 384 11.28 -20.98 -6.57
CA CYS A 384 11.73 -19.74 -5.94
C CYS A 384 10.70 -19.27 -4.91
N TYR A 385 9.42 -19.24 -5.32
CA TYR A 385 8.28 -18.86 -4.51
C TYR A 385 7.07 -19.71 -4.91
N ASP A 386 6.37 -20.29 -3.93
CA ASP A 386 5.23 -21.16 -4.19
C ASP A 386 4.00 -20.78 -3.35
N VAL A 387 2.84 -21.32 -3.73
CA VAL A 387 1.55 -21.07 -3.09
C VAL A 387 0.69 -22.33 -3.09
N GLN A 388 0.10 -22.64 -1.93
CA GLN A 388 -0.74 -23.83 -1.75
C GLN A 388 -2.04 -23.50 -1.03
N ASN A 389 -3.15 -23.68 -1.74
CA ASN A 389 -4.50 -23.48 -1.22
C ASN A 389 -4.89 -24.59 -0.24
N GLY A 390 -5.70 -24.22 0.75
CA GLY A 390 -6.32 -25.13 1.70
C GLY A 390 -7.70 -24.65 2.13
N ASN A 391 -8.47 -25.55 2.73
CA ASN A 391 -9.76 -25.22 3.30
C ASN A 391 -10.02 -26.09 4.54
N ASN A 392 -10.47 -25.46 5.63
CA ASN A 392 -10.93 -26.16 6.83
C ASN A 392 -11.95 -25.31 7.60
N ALA A 393 -12.55 -25.89 8.64
CA ALA A 393 -13.59 -25.22 9.43
C ALA A 393 -13.07 -24.02 10.25
N ASP A 394 -11.81 -24.03 10.66
CA ASP A 394 -11.23 -23.02 11.56
C ASP A 394 -10.75 -21.78 10.82
N TRP A 395 -10.19 -21.94 9.63
CA TRP A 395 -9.58 -20.89 8.82
C TRP A 395 -10.41 -20.52 7.59
N GLY A 396 -11.50 -21.23 7.34
CA GLY A 396 -12.26 -21.13 6.09
C GLY A 396 -11.37 -21.46 4.89
N SER A 397 -11.49 -20.67 3.82
CA SER A 397 -10.53 -20.69 2.72
C SER A 397 -9.24 -19.98 3.14
N TYR A 398 -8.11 -20.65 2.93
CA TYR A 398 -6.78 -20.16 3.29
C TYR A 398 -5.74 -20.63 2.26
N PHE A 399 -4.55 -20.06 2.32
CA PHE A 399 -3.40 -20.61 1.62
C PHE A 399 -2.11 -20.28 2.36
N TYR A 400 -1.10 -21.13 2.18
CA TYR A 400 0.28 -20.80 2.50
C TYR A 400 0.98 -20.30 1.25
N TYR A 401 1.94 -19.40 1.42
CA TYR A 401 2.77 -18.90 0.32
C TYR A 401 4.13 -18.44 0.83
N GLY A 402 5.06 -18.28 -0.09
CA GLY A 402 6.37 -17.68 0.17
C GLY A 402 7.51 -18.47 -0.43
N GLY A 403 8.72 -18.06 -0.06
CA GLY A 403 9.94 -18.72 -0.49
C GLY A 403 11.18 -17.86 -0.25
N PRO A 404 12.37 -18.47 -0.26
CA PRO A 404 13.62 -17.78 0.04
C PRO A 404 14.17 -16.98 -1.14
N GLY A 405 13.55 -17.05 -2.33
CA GLY A 405 14.16 -16.59 -3.57
C GLY A 405 15.27 -17.57 -3.99
N ARG A 406 16.48 -17.06 -4.21
CA ARG A 406 17.65 -17.86 -4.62
C ARG A 406 17.91 -19.02 -3.65
N SER A 407 17.96 -20.23 -4.20
CA SER A 407 18.19 -21.49 -3.47
C SER A 407 18.85 -22.53 -4.37
N ALA A 408 19.15 -23.73 -3.86
CA ALA A 408 19.70 -24.80 -4.69
C ALA A 408 18.77 -25.17 -5.88
N ASN A 409 17.45 -24.93 -5.73
CA ASN A 409 16.45 -25.23 -6.74
C ASN A 409 16.03 -23.99 -7.56
N CYS A 410 16.52 -22.80 -7.20
CA CYS A 410 16.20 -21.52 -7.82
C CYS A 410 17.49 -20.72 -8.02
N GLN A 411 18.01 -20.68 -9.25
CA GLN A 411 19.29 -20.06 -9.59
C GLN A 411 19.12 -18.68 -10.22
#